data_AF-A0A1M6S4G4-F1
#
_entry.id   AF-A0A1M6S4G4-F1
#
_cell.length_a   1.000
_cell.length_b   1.000
_cell.length_c   1.000
_cell.angle_alpha   90.00
_cell.angle_beta   90.00
_cell.angle_gamma   90.00
#
_symmetry.space_group_name_H-M   'P 1'
#
loop_
_entity.id
_entity.type
_entity.pdbx_description
1 polymer ?
#
loop_
_entity_poly.entity_id
_entity_poly.type
_entity_poly.pdbx_seq_one_letter_code
_entity_poly.pdbx_strand_id
1 'polypeptide(L)'
;MGAFYSFIIFFPSLHFLLSFSMKLVISMLIIIISFTPDKFKDFFKYLSIFYLVSFVFGGTAFALFYFTNFNSILSNGIFYTNNFSFKVLFYSVALAYVLIVLSISYVKNKINKENLYKVIIIEFDKREKEINALIDTGNSLSDPISQFPVIVVEYNAIEALLPEGVKEIFKNDNFNKLEKITAILQRSDWMNRFRIIPFTSIGMENGILIGFKPDNVKMKNNGEIVNLNKIIVAISTNTLSPNGDYKALLNPDILV
;
A
#
# COMPACT_ATOMS: atom_id res chain seq x y z
N MET A 1 4.88 27.48 22.93
CA MET A 1 5.49 26.60 23.96
C MET A 1 6.97 26.35 23.70
N GLY A 2 7.35 25.62 22.63
CA GLY A 2 8.77 25.30 22.36
C GLY A 2 9.70 26.52 22.19
N ALA A 3 9.24 27.61 21.57
CA ALA A 3 10.03 28.84 21.47
C ALA A 3 10.25 29.56 22.82
N PHE A 4 9.35 29.40 23.79
CA PHE A 4 9.57 29.94 25.14
C PHE A 4 10.65 29.13 25.88
N TYR A 5 10.68 27.81 25.67
CA TYR A 5 11.69 26.94 26.25
C TYR A 5 13.13 27.33 25.82
N SER A 6 13.34 27.82 24.59
CA SER A 6 14.68 28.27 24.16
C SER A 6 15.20 29.51 24.90
N PHE A 7 14.34 30.33 25.50
CA PHE A 7 14.78 31.50 26.28
C PHE A 7 15.42 31.14 27.62
N ILE A 8 15.30 29.88 28.08
CA ILE A 8 15.92 29.41 29.34
C ILE A 8 17.45 29.59 29.33
N ILE A 9 18.08 29.62 28.15
CA ILE A 9 19.52 29.86 28.02
C ILE A 9 19.97 31.17 28.70
N PHE A 10 19.10 32.19 28.75
CA PHE A 10 19.38 33.49 29.37
C PHE A 10 19.22 33.51 30.89
N PHE A 11 18.71 32.44 31.51
CA PHE A 11 18.45 32.36 32.95
C PHE A 11 19.29 31.26 33.61
N PRO A 12 20.48 31.56 34.17
CA PRO A 12 21.39 30.56 34.74
C PRO A 12 20.75 29.66 35.80
N SER A 13 19.83 30.19 36.61
CA SER A 13 19.10 29.42 37.63
C SER A 13 18.21 28.30 37.06
N LEU A 14 17.83 28.41 35.78
CA LEU A 14 16.97 27.44 35.09
C LEU A 14 17.74 26.50 34.17
N HIS A 15 19.08 26.56 34.13
CA HIS A 15 19.90 25.72 33.24
C HIS A 15 19.72 24.21 33.46
N PHE A 16 19.26 23.77 34.64
CA PHE A 16 18.92 22.37 34.88
C PHE A 16 17.86 21.82 33.91
N LEU A 17 16.99 22.69 33.39
CA LEU A 17 15.97 22.34 32.40
C LEU A 17 16.59 22.00 31.03
N LEU A 18 17.81 22.45 30.74
CA LEU A 18 18.53 22.14 29.50
C LEU A 18 19.20 20.75 29.53
N SER A 19 19.16 20.04 30.67
CA SER A 19 19.66 18.66 30.78
C SER A 19 18.90 17.71 29.85
N PHE A 20 19.55 16.61 29.47
CA PHE A 20 18.96 15.61 28.56
C PHE A 20 17.60 15.10 29.06
N SER A 21 17.52 14.72 30.34
CA SER A 21 16.30 14.21 30.95
C SER A 21 15.17 15.25 30.94
N MET A 22 15.48 16.51 31.24
CA MET A 22 14.47 17.58 31.25
C MET A 22 13.98 17.92 29.84
N LYS A 23 14.84 17.84 28.81
CA LYS A 23 14.42 17.96 27.41
C LYS A 23 13.39 16.90 27.02
N LEU A 24 13.51 15.67 27.53
CA LEU A 24 12.51 14.62 27.33
C LEU A 24 11.19 14.95 28.04
N VAL A 25 11.24 15.37 29.30
CA VAL A 25 10.02 15.72 30.06
C VAL A 25 9.28 16.88 29.39
N ILE A 26 10.01 17.91 28.95
CA ILE A 26 9.42 19.09 28.33
C ILE A 26 8.85 18.78 26.96
N SER A 27 9.49 17.92 26.16
CA SER A 27 8.91 17.49 24.89
C SER A 27 7.60 16.72 25.11
N MET A 28 7.54 15.83 26.10
CA MET A 28 6.31 15.13 26.47
C MET A 28 5.20 16.11 26.88
N LEU A 29 5.51 17.12 27.71
CA LEU A 29 4.56 18.16 28.11
C LEU A 29 4.04 18.97 26.92
N ILE A 30 4.92 19.34 25.98
CA ILE A 30 4.53 20.04 24.75
C ILE A 30 3.52 19.21 23.96
N ILE A 31 3.75 17.90 23.82
CA ILE A 31 2.84 17.00 23.09
C ILE A 31 1.48 16.88 23.80
N ILE A 32 1.48 16.67 25.11
CA ILE A 32 0.24 16.52 25.90
C ILE A 32 -0.62 17.77 25.78
N ILE A 33 -0.02 18.96 25.94
CA ILE A 33 -0.77 20.23 25.93
C ILE A 33 -1.21 20.61 24.52
N SER A 34 -0.40 20.32 23.49
CA SER A 34 -0.66 20.81 22.12
C SER A 34 -1.54 19.88 21.31
N PHE A 35 -1.46 18.55 21.53
CA PHE A 35 -2.15 17.56 20.72
C PHE A 35 -3.14 16.69 21.50
N THR A 36 -3.11 16.72 22.84
CA THR A 36 -4.06 16.00 23.71
C THR A 36 -4.38 14.58 23.23
N PRO A 37 -3.38 13.68 23.13
CA PRO A 37 -3.57 12.37 22.51
C PRO A 37 -4.54 11.49 23.32
N ASP A 38 -5.58 10.98 22.66
CA ASP A 38 -6.60 10.13 23.28
C ASP A 38 -6.07 8.74 23.66
N LYS A 39 -5.14 8.20 22.86
CA LYS A 39 -4.56 6.87 23.05
C LYS A 39 -3.07 6.94 23.30
N PHE A 40 -2.57 6.01 24.11
CA PHE A 40 -1.14 5.88 24.40
C PHE A 40 -0.29 5.67 23.13
N LYS A 41 -0.83 4.95 22.13
CA LYS A 41 -0.18 4.77 20.82
C LYS A 41 -0.03 6.08 20.06
N ASP A 42 -1.03 6.97 20.14
CA ASP A 42 -1.00 8.27 19.46
C ASP A 42 -0.02 9.23 20.14
N PHE A 43 0.12 9.16 21.48
CA PHE A 43 1.15 9.90 22.20
C PHE A 43 2.57 9.57 21.68
N PHE A 44 2.94 8.29 21.61
CA PHE A 44 4.25 7.91 21.08
C PHE A 44 4.42 8.26 19.61
N LYS A 45 3.35 8.14 18.81
CA LYS A 45 3.37 8.57 17.41
C LYS A 45 3.69 10.07 17.30
N TYR A 46 3.02 10.93 18.07
CA TYR A 46 3.28 12.37 18.05
C TYR A 46 4.67 12.71 18.60
N LEU A 47 5.12 12.04 19.66
CA LEU A 47 6.46 12.22 20.21
C LEU A 47 7.55 11.87 19.19
N SER A 48 7.39 10.74 18.48
CA SER A 48 8.30 10.33 17.41
C SER A 48 8.32 11.33 16.25
N ILE A 49 7.14 11.80 15.80
CA ILE A 49 7.05 12.81 14.74
C ILE A 49 7.73 14.11 15.18
N PHE A 50 7.52 14.56 16.42
CA PHE A 50 8.15 15.77 16.96
C PHE A 50 9.67 15.70 16.93
N TYR A 51 10.26 14.58 17.35
CA TYR A 51 11.71 14.41 17.31
C TYR A 51 12.24 14.27 15.89
N LEU A 52 11.54 13.54 15.00
CA LEU A 52 11.92 13.45 13.59
C LEU A 52 11.98 14.83 12.92
N VAL A 53 10.93 15.63 13.11
CA VAL A 53 10.88 17.01 12.60
C VAL A 53 12.00 17.84 13.20
N SER A 54 12.21 17.77 14.51
CA SER A 54 13.30 18.48 15.20
C SER A 54 14.69 18.08 14.68
N PHE A 55 14.93 16.81 14.41
CA PHE A 55 16.19 16.31 13.85
C PHE A 55 16.38 16.71 12.40
N VAL A 56 15.32 16.76 11.58
CA VAL A 56 15.44 17.25 10.20
C VAL A 56 15.75 18.74 10.19
N PHE A 57 15.05 19.56 10.98
CA PHE A 57 15.34 21.00 11.06
C PHE A 57 16.72 21.27 11.68
N GLY A 58 17.05 20.63 12.79
CA GLY A 58 18.36 20.76 13.43
C GLY A 58 19.49 20.26 12.55
N GLY A 59 19.31 19.12 11.88
CA GLY A 59 20.29 18.51 10.99
C GLY A 59 20.51 19.30 9.71
N THR A 60 19.47 19.86 9.09
CA THR A 60 19.60 20.72 7.91
C THR A 60 20.26 22.06 8.25
N ALA A 61 19.89 22.67 9.38
CA ALA A 61 20.55 23.86 9.89
C ALA A 61 22.03 23.57 10.18
N PHE A 62 22.33 22.47 10.88
CA PHE A 62 23.70 22.03 11.18
C PHE A 62 24.51 21.74 9.91
N ALA A 63 23.95 21.02 8.94
CA ALA A 63 24.61 20.69 7.68
C ALA A 63 24.94 21.95 6.88
N LEU A 64 23.98 22.87 6.70
CA LEU A 64 24.22 24.13 6.01
C LEU A 64 25.23 25.00 6.74
N PHE A 65 25.17 25.02 8.07
CA PHE A 65 26.13 25.74 8.89
C PHE A 65 27.55 25.21 8.72
N TYR A 66 27.72 23.89 8.66
CA TYR A 66 29.00 23.25 8.39
C TYR A 66 29.51 23.52 6.97
N PHE A 67 28.66 23.38 5.94
CA PHE A 67 29.06 23.59 4.55
C PHE A 67 29.39 25.05 4.20
N THR A 68 28.83 26.01 4.95
CA THR A 68 29.07 27.44 4.70
C THR A 68 30.28 28.01 5.45
N ASN A 69 31.06 27.16 6.16
CA ASN A 69 32.37 27.49 6.74
C ASN A 69 32.41 28.80 7.55
N PHE A 70 31.53 28.94 8.54
CA PHE A 70 31.68 29.98 9.57
C PHE A 70 32.58 29.49 10.71
N ASN A 71 33.68 30.22 10.96
CA ASN A 71 34.53 30.05 12.15
C ASN A 71 33.66 30.10 13.42
N SER A 72 33.38 28.93 13.98
CA SER A 72 32.48 28.77 15.11
C SER A 72 33.09 27.86 16.14
N ILE A 73 32.93 28.27 17.40
CA ILE A 73 33.46 27.54 18.53
C ILE A 73 32.29 26.75 19.12
N LEU A 74 32.44 25.43 19.16
CA LEU A 74 31.50 24.54 19.84
C LEU A 74 31.91 24.46 21.32
N SER A 75 31.03 24.90 22.22
CA SER A 75 31.23 24.75 23.67
C SER A 75 29.92 24.33 24.33
N ASN A 76 29.96 23.29 25.17
CA ASN A 76 28.78 22.70 25.84
C ASN A 76 27.62 22.33 24.89
N GLY A 77 27.91 21.95 23.65
CA GLY A 77 26.90 21.60 22.64
C GLY A 77 26.14 22.80 22.06
N ILE A 78 26.61 24.02 22.32
CA ILE A 78 26.07 25.28 21.79
C ILE A 78 27.09 25.83 20.78
N PHE A 79 26.60 26.24 19.61
CA PHE A 79 27.41 26.87 18.57
C PHE A 79 27.49 28.37 18.83
N TYR A 80 28.68 28.86 19.17
CA TYR A 80 28.96 30.29 19.25
C TYR A 80 29.47 30.75 17.88
N THR A 81 28.72 31.63 17.25
CA THR A 81 28.99 32.10 15.89
C THR A 81 29.04 33.62 15.90
N ASN A 82 30.11 34.20 15.36
CA ASN A 82 30.32 35.65 15.41
C ASN A 82 29.48 36.43 14.39
N ASN A 83 29.07 35.78 13.30
CA ASN A 83 28.32 36.39 12.18
C ASN A 83 27.22 35.44 11.67
N PHE A 84 26.15 35.29 12.45
CA PHE A 84 25.02 34.47 12.03
C PHE A 84 24.17 35.19 10.97
N SER A 85 24.10 34.64 9.75
CA SER A 85 23.25 35.18 8.69
C SER A 85 21.87 34.55 8.74
N PHE A 86 20.82 35.37 8.88
CA PHE A 86 19.42 34.92 8.82
C PHE A 86 19.07 34.16 7.52
N LYS A 87 19.85 34.35 6.44
CA LYS A 87 19.68 33.60 5.19
C LYS A 87 19.84 32.09 5.39
N VAL A 88 20.75 31.67 6.28
CA VAL A 88 21.00 30.25 6.59
C VAL A 88 19.76 29.60 7.20
N LEU A 89 18.99 30.35 8.03
CA LEU A 89 17.72 29.86 8.57
C LEU A 89 16.70 29.62 7.45
N PHE A 90 16.50 30.58 6.55
CA PHE A 90 15.57 30.41 5.43
C PHE A 90 15.96 29.23 4.54
N TYR A 91 17.25 29.08 4.22
CA TYR A 91 17.72 27.92 3.46
C TYR A 91 17.54 26.60 4.21
N SER A 92 17.75 26.58 5.53
CA SER A 92 17.53 25.36 6.34
C SER A 92 16.07 24.94 6.36
N VAL A 93 15.15 25.89 6.49
CA VAL A 93 13.71 25.62 6.48
C VAL A 93 13.26 25.12 5.11
N ALA A 94 13.73 25.76 4.03
CA ALA A 94 13.43 25.33 2.67
C ALA A 94 13.95 23.90 2.39
N LEU A 95 15.19 23.61 2.79
CA LEU A 95 15.79 22.29 2.62
C LEU A 95 15.08 21.22 3.46
N ALA A 96 14.77 21.52 4.73
CA ALA A 96 13.99 20.63 5.60
C ALA A 96 12.63 20.30 5.00
N TYR A 97 11.91 21.30 4.48
CA TYR A 97 10.62 21.10 3.83
C TYR A 97 10.73 20.16 2.62
N VAL A 98 11.71 20.40 1.73
CA VAL A 98 11.94 19.54 0.56
C VAL A 98 12.25 18.10 0.98
N LEU A 99 13.14 17.89 1.96
CA LEU A 99 13.47 16.56 2.46
C LEU A 99 12.25 15.85 3.06
N ILE A 100 11.41 16.55 3.81
CA ILE A 100 10.18 15.98 4.39
C ILE A 100 9.22 15.56 3.29
N VAL A 101 8.97 16.41 2.29
CA VAL A 101 8.04 16.11 1.19
C VAL A 101 8.54 14.92 0.36
N LEU A 102 9.82 14.90 0.00
CA LEU A 102 10.42 13.78 -0.73
C LEU A 102 10.34 12.48 0.08
N SER A 103 10.65 12.54 1.38
CA SER A 103 10.58 11.37 2.26
C SER A 103 9.17 10.82 2.36
N ILE A 104 8.17 11.69 2.56
CA ILE A 104 6.76 11.29 2.62
C ILE A 104 6.31 10.69 1.30
N SER A 105 6.67 11.30 0.17
CA SER A 105 6.34 10.81 -1.17
C SER A 105 6.92 9.41 -1.44
N TYR A 106 8.20 9.23 -1.11
CA TYR A 106 8.89 7.94 -1.25
C TYR A 106 8.23 6.84 -0.40
N VAL A 107 7.93 7.13 0.87
CA VAL A 107 7.29 6.17 1.78
C VAL A 107 5.89 5.82 1.29
N LYS A 108 5.06 6.81 0.91
CA LYS A 108 3.71 6.57 0.37
C LYS A 108 3.74 5.70 -0.87
N ASN A 109 4.65 5.97 -1.80
CA ASN A 109 4.76 5.20 -3.05
C ASN A 109 5.17 3.74 -2.78
N LYS A 110 6.05 3.50 -1.80
CA LYS A 110 6.45 2.15 -1.40
C LYS A 110 5.28 1.39 -0.75
N ILE A 111 4.59 2.01 0.20
CA ILE A 111 3.44 1.39 0.89
C ILE A 111 2.28 1.11 -0.09
N ASN A 112 1.99 2.03 -1.01
CA ASN A 112 0.92 1.83 -1.99
C ASN A 112 1.18 0.61 -2.88
N LYS A 113 2.43 0.36 -3.30
CA LYS A 113 2.74 -0.84 -4.08
C LYS A 113 2.50 -2.14 -3.30
N GLU A 114 2.90 -2.18 -2.03
CA GLU A 114 2.66 -3.37 -1.17
C GLU A 114 1.17 -3.63 -0.92
N ASN A 115 0.34 -2.58 -0.91
CA ASN A 115 -1.10 -2.74 -0.75
C ASN A 115 -1.81 -3.22 -2.00
N LEU A 116 -1.30 -2.94 -3.21
CA LEU A 116 -1.92 -3.31 -4.48
C LEU A 116 -1.80 -4.80 -4.80
N TYR A 117 -0.74 -5.47 -4.32
CA TYR A 117 -0.57 -6.90 -4.55
C TYR A 117 -1.08 -7.71 -3.36
N LYS A 118 -1.92 -8.71 -3.65
CA LYS A 118 -2.46 -9.66 -2.67
C LYS A 118 -2.23 -11.08 -3.16
N VAL A 119 -2.06 -11.98 -2.21
CA VAL A 119 -2.00 -13.42 -2.50
C VAL A 119 -3.39 -14.00 -2.26
N ILE A 120 -3.96 -14.62 -3.28
CA ILE A 120 -5.24 -15.33 -3.18
C ILE A 120 -5.03 -16.84 -3.31
N ILE A 121 -5.87 -17.61 -2.62
CA ILE A 121 -5.93 -19.06 -2.70
C ILE A 121 -7.31 -19.42 -3.25
N ILE A 122 -7.35 -20.01 -4.44
CA ILE A 122 -8.59 -20.43 -5.09
C ILE A 122 -8.73 -21.93 -4.91
N GLU A 123 -9.89 -22.36 -4.40
CA GLU A 123 -10.23 -23.77 -4.21
C GLU A 123 -11.34 -24.19 -5.21
N PHE A 124 -11.09 -25.28 -5.93
CA PHE A 124 -12.02 -25.85 -6.90
C PHE A 124 -11.84 -27.37 -6.99
N ASP A 125 -12.90 -28.14 -6.79
CA ASP A 125 -12.91 -29.60 -6.79
C ASP A 125 -11.83 -30.20 -5.88
N LYS A 126 -11.77 -29.72 -4.62
CA LYS A 126 -10.80 -30.13 -3.58
C LYS A 126 -9.33 -29.90 -3.92
N ARG A 127 -9.05 -29.14 -4.98
CA ARG A 127 -7.71 -28.67 -5.33
C ARG A 127 -7.62 -27.19 -4.99
N GLU A 128 -6.47 -26.75 -4.52
CA GLU A 128 -6.21 -25.35 -4.24
C GLU A 128 -4.98 -24.83 -4.99
N LYS A 129 -5.01 -23.54 -5.34
CA LYS A 129 -3.87 -22.86 -5.96
C LYS A 129 -3.70 -21.47 -5.39
N GLU A 130 -2.47 -21.19 -4.98
CA GLU A 130 -2.02 -19.87 -4.55
C GLU A 130 -1.56 -19.04 -5.75
N ILE A 131 -2.05 -17.80 -5.84
CA ILE A 131 -1.84 -16.90 -6.98
C ILE A 131 -1.59 -15.48 -6.47
N ASN A 132 -0.54 -14.84 -6.99
CA ASN A 132 -0.32 -13.40 -6.82
C ASN A 132 -1.29 -12.62 -7.68
N ALA A 133 -1.96 -11.65 -7.08
CA ALA A 133 -3.03 -10.91 -7.70
C ALA A 133 -2.90 -9.41 -7.45
N LEU A 134 -3.31 -8.61 -8.43
CA LEU A 134 -3.32 -7.16 -8.36
C LEU A 134 -4.75 -6.69 -8.03
N ILE A 135 -4.90 -5.81 -7.05
CA ILE A 135 -6.14 -5.06 -6.84
C ILE A 135 -6.26 -4.07 -8.00
N ASP A 136 -7.17 -4.35 -8.91
CA ASP A 136 -7.38 -3.53 -10.10
C ASP A 136 -8.58 -2.62 -9.87
N THR A 137 -8.31 -1.34 -9.58
CA THR A 137 -9.37 -0.33 -9.37
C THR A 137 -10.27 -0.14 -10.59
N GLY A 138 -9.83 -0.55 -11.78
CA GLY A 138 -10.64 -0.52 -13.01
C GLY A 138 -11.52 -1.76 -13.22
N ASN A 139 -11.31 -2.83 -12.44
CA ASN A 139 -12.10 -4.05 -12.57
C ASN A 139 -13.45 -3.91 -11.87
N SER A 140 -14.47 -3.48 -12.61
CA SER A 140 -15.86 -3.41 -12.14
C SER A 140 -16.70 -4.63 -12.55
N LEU A 141 -16.06 -5.77 -12.84
CA LEU A 141 -16.78 -6.95 -13.32
C LEU A 141 -17.60 -7.58 -12.21
N SER A 142 -18.88 -7.83 -12.54
CA SER A 142 -19.81 -8.59 -11.72
C SER A 142 -20.44 -9.72 -12.52
N ASP A 143 -20.85 -10.76 -11.81
CA ASP A 143 -21.63 -11.84 -12.39
C ASP A 143 -23.04 -11.36 -12.75
N PRO A 144 -23.51 -11.48 -14.01
CA PRO A 144 -24.81 -10.95 -14.41
C PRO A 144 -26.00 -11.50 -13.62
N ILE A 145 -25.88 -12.74 -13.12
CA ILE A 145 -26.97 -13.44 -12.44
C ILE A 145 -26.97 -13.13 -10.93
N SER A 146 -25.83 -13.28 -10.26
CA SER A 146 -25.73 -13.13 -8.79
C SER A 146 -25.23 -11.77 -8.33
N GLN A 147 -24.73 -10.93 -9.25
CA GLN A 147 -24.04 -9.66 -8.98
C GLN A 147 -22.80 -9.80 -8.10
N PHE A 148 -22.26 -11.02 -8.00
CA PHE A 148 -21.04 -11.29 -7.25
C PHE A 148 -19.83 -10.68 -7.95
N PRO A 149 -18.87 -10.09 -7.21
CA PRO A 149 -17.65 -9.56 -7.81
C PRO A 149 -16.84 -10.67 -8.49
N VAL A 150 -16.18 -10.30 -9.58
CA VAL A 150 -15.41 -11.22 -10.42
C VAL A 150 -13.92 -10.98 -10.27
N ILE A 151 -13.18 -12.04 -9.92
CA ILE A 151 -11.72 -12.08 -10.03
C ILE A 151 -11.36 -12.61 -11.42
N VAL A 152 -10.55 -11.89 -12.17
CA VAL A 152 -10.03 -12.38 -13.47
C VAL A 152 -8.70 -13.07 -13.23
N VAL A 153 -8.50 -14.28 -13.75
CA VAL A 153 -7.30 -15.09 -13.52
C VAL A 153 -6.81 -15.68 -14.83
N GLU A 154 -5.49 -15.67 -15.03
CA GLU A 154 -4.87 -16.33 -16.18
C GLU A 154 -5.13 -17.84 -16.16
N TYR A 155 -5.54 -18.39 -17.31
CA TYR A 155 -5.75 -19.82 -17.49
C TYR A 155 -4.54 -20.65 -17.04
N ASN A 156 -3.32 -20.24 -17.41
CA ASN A 156 -2.08 -20.92 -17.05
C ASN A 156 -1.83 -20.97 -15.54
N ALA A 157 -2.40 -20.05 -14.76
CA ALA A 157 -2.26 -20.04 -13.31
C ALA A 157 -3.17 -21.08 -12.64
N ILE A 158 -4.35 -21.34 -13.21
CA ILE A 158 -5.40 -22.21 -12.64
C ILE A 158 -5.61 -23.52 -13.41
N GLU A 159 -4.86 -23.79 -14.47
CA GLU A 159 -5.00 -25.00 -15.29
C GLU A 159 -5.04 -26.29 -14.45
N ALA A 160 -4.21 -26.37 -13.41
CA ALA A 160 -4.16 -27.54 -12.51
C ALA A 160 -5.47 -27.75 -11.71
N LEU A 161 -6.23 -26.68 -11.46
CA LEU A 161 -7.50 -26.71 -10.73
C LEU A 161 -8.68 -27.18 -11.60
N LEU A 162 -8.62 -26.93 -12.90
CA LEU A 162 -9.76 -27.17 -13.78
C LEU A 162 -9.96 -28.68 -14.05
N PRO A 163 -11.19 -29.12 -14.36
CA PRO A 163 -11.47 -30.47 -14.87
C PRO A 163 -10.86 -30.68 -16.27
N GLU A 164 -10.51 -31.91 -16.62
CA GLU A 164 -9.82 -32.22 -17.90
C GLU A 164 -10.59 -31.72 -19.12
N GLY A 165 -11.90 -31.96 -19.21
CA GLY A 165 -12.67 -31.48 -20.37
C GLY A 165 -12.78 -29.95 -20.45
N VAL A 166 -12.59 -29.20 -19.35
CA VAL A 166 -12.46 -27.73 -19.43
C VAL A 166 -11.08 -27.38 -19.97
N LYS A 167 -10.02 -28.07 -19.52
CA LYS A 167 -8.65 -27.83 -20.03
C LYS A 167 -8.56 -28.03 -21.54
N GLU A 168 -9.17 -29.10 -22.06
CA GLU A 168 -9.21 -29.39 -23.49
C GLU A 168 -9.87 -28.25 -24.29
N ILE A 169 -10.97 -27.71 -23.77
CA ILE A 169 -11.69 -26.59 -24.40
C ILE A 169 -10.82 -25.33 -24.45
N PHE A 170 -10.07 -25.04 -23.38
CA PHE A 170 -9.19 -23.86 -23.36
C PHE A 170 -7.92 -24.04 -24.20
N LYS A 171 -7.35 -25.25 -24.25
CA LYS A 171 -6.16 -25.59 -25.06
C LYS A 171 -6.42 -25.66 -26.56
N ASN A 172 -7.65 -25.95 -26.95
CA ASN A 172 -7.98 -26.07 -28.36
C ASN A 172 -8.16 -24.67 -28.98
N ASP A 173 -7.13 -24.23 -29.70
CA ASP A 173 -7.11 -22.94 -30.39
C ASP A 173 -8.09 -22.87 -31.56
N ASN A 174 -8.60 -24.01 -32.04
CA ASN A 174 -9.61 -24.04 -33.10
C ASN A 174 -11.00 -23.63 -32.61
N PHE A 175 -11.28 -23.73 -31.30
CA PHE A 175 -12.55 -23.28 -30.77
C PHE A 175 -12.55 -21.76 -30.61
N ASN A 176 -13.51 -21.10 -31.24
CA ASN A 176 -13.78 -19.70 -30.93
C ASN A 176 -14.44 -19.57 -29.53
N LYS A 177 -14.51 -18.35 -28.98
CA LYS A 177 -15.07 -18.14 -27.62
C LYS A 177 -16.48 -18.69 -27.43
N LEU A 178 -17.34 -18.61 -28.44
CA LEU A 178 -18.73 -19.08 -28.36
C LEU A 178 -18.82 -20.61 -28.36
N GLU A 179 -17.97 -21.27 -29.14
CA GLU A 179 -17.88 -22.74 -29.13
C GLU A 179 -17.33 -23.25 -27.80
N LYS A 180 -16.33 -22.57 -27.22
CA LYS A 180 -15.82 -22.89 -25.87
C LYS A 180 -16.93 -22.82 -24.83
N ILE A 181 -17.74 -21.76 -24.87
CA ILE A 181 -18.89 -21.59 -23.97
C ILE A 181 -19.91 -22.72 -24.17
N THR A 182 -20.29 -23.00 -25.42
CA THR A 182 -21.31 -24.00 -25.75
C THR A 182 -20.88 -25.40 -25.30
N ALA A 183 -19.61 -25.77 -25.52
CA ALA A 183 -19.06 -27.05 -25.10
C ALA A 183 -19.05 -27.24 -23.57
N ILE A 184 -18.81 -26.17 -22.80
CA ILE A 184 -18.88 -26.21 -21.33
C ILE A 184 -20.34 -26.35 -20.87
N LEU A 185 -21.25 -25.57 -21.47
CA LEU A 185 -22.66 -25.56 -21.07
C LEU A 185 -23.40 -26.86 -21.41
N GLN A 186 -22.99 -27.58 -22.46
CA GLN A 186 -23.61 -28.87 -22.80
C GLN A 186 -23.38 -29.97 -21.75
N ARG A 187 -22.45 -29.78 -20.81
CA ARG A 187 -22.18 -30.74 -19.74
C ARG A 187 -22.99 -30.36 -18.50
N SER A 188 -23.96 -31.21 -18.13
CA SER A 188 -24.90 -31.01 -17.02
C SER A 188 -24.21 -30.65 -15.70
N ASP A 189 -23.07 -31.28 -15.42
CA ASP A 189 -22.35 -31.12 -14.15
C ASP A 189 -21.69 -29.74 -14.01
N TRP A 190 -21.46 -29.05 -15.13
CA TRP A 190 -20.78 -27.76 -15.18
C TRP A 190 -21.73 -26.59 -15.40
N MET A 191 -22.94 -26.85 -15.89
CA MET A 191 -23.95 -25.83 -16.19
C MET A 191 -24.28 -24.92 -14.99
N ASN A 192 -24.25 -25.45 -13.76
CA ASN A 192 -24.54 -24.66 -12.55
C ASN A 192 -23.32 -23.92 -11.98
N ARG A 193 -22.09 -24.32 -12.39
CA ARG A 193 -20.84 -23.77 -11.87
C ARG A 193 -20.21 -22.75 -12.79
N PHE A 194 -20.33 -22.95 -14.11
CA PHE A 194 -19.76 -22.06 -15.10
C PHE A 194 -20.77 -21.01 -15.56
N ARG A 195 -20.30 -19.80 -15.84
CA ARG A 195 -21.10 -18.63 -16.22
C ARG A 195 -20.39 -17.83 -17.30
N ILE A 196 -21.17 -17.04 -18.02
CA ILE A 196 -20.67 -16.09 -19.01
C ILE A 196 -20.58 -14.72 -18.34
N ILE A 197 -19.39 -14.12 -18.35
CA ILE A 197 -19.14 -12.80 -17.77
C ILE A 197 -18.87 -11.82 -18.93
N PRO A 198 -19.84 -10.96 -19.28
CA PRO A 198 -19.60 -9.89 -20.23
C PRO A 198 -18.64 -8.87 -19.62
N PHE A 199 -17.74 -8.33 -20.43
CA PHE A 199 -16.81 -7.29 -20.02
C PHE A 199 -16.60 -6.27 -21.13
N THR A 200 -16.04 -5.13 -20.77
CA THR A 200 -15.61 -4.10 -21.72
C THR A 200 -14.20 -3.69 -21.36
N SER A 201 -13.32 -3.57 -22.35
CA SER A 201 -11.95 -3.10 -22.12
C SER A 201 -11.51 -2.17 -23.24
N ILE A 202 -10.39 -1.47 -23.03
CA ILE A 202 -9.80 -0.62 -24.06
C ILE A 202 -9.49 -1.50 -25.30
N GLY A 203 -10.12 -1.16 -26.44
CA GLY A 203 -9.98 -1.91 -27.69
C GLY A 203 -10.86 -3.16 -27.83
N MET A 204 -11.73 -3.47 -26.85
CA MET A 204 -12.70 -4.57 -26.95
C MET A 204 -14.06 -4.14 -26.39
N GLU A 205 -14.96 -3.77 -27.29
CA GLU A 205 -16.37 -3.59 -26.98
C GLU A 205 -17.08 -4.96 -27.00
N ASN A 206 -17.93 -5.23 -26.00
CA ASN A 206 -18.69 -6.47 -25.84
C ASN A 206 -17.84 -7.75 -25.71
N GLY A 207 -16.78 -7.69 -24.91
CA GLY A 207 -15.97 -8.85 -24.56
C GLY A 207 -16.73 -9.88 -23.72
N ILE A 208 -16.33 -11.14 -23.81
CA ILE A 208 -16.86 -12.24 -22.98
C ILE A 208 -15.72 -13.04 -22.36
N LEU A 209 -15.88 -13.37 -21.07
CA LEU A 209 -15.08 -14.33 -20.32
C LEU A 209 -15.95 -15.50 -19.85
N ILE A 210 -15.34 -16.67 -19.71
CA ILE A 210 -15.94 -17.81 -19.02
C ILE A 210 -15.52 -17.70 -17.56
N GLY A 211 -16.50 -17.62 -16.67
CA GLY A 211 -16.28 -17.68 -15.23
C GLY A 211 -16.76 -18.99 -14.62
N PHE A 212 -16.27 -19.31 -13.43
CA PHE A 212 -16.76 -20.41 -12.61
C PHE A 212 -16.93 -19.98 -11.16
N LYS A 213 -17.87 -20.65 -10.48
CA LYS A 213 -18.06 -20.52 -9.03
C LYS A 213 -17.07 -21.46 -8.31
N PRO A 214 -16.03 -20.93 -7.63
CA PRO A 214 -15.12 -21.71 -6.82
C PRO A 214 -15.83 -22.30 -5.60
N ASP A 215 -15.22 -23.31 -4.98
CA ASP A 215 -15.69 -23.84 -3.71
C ASP A 215 -15.40 -22.84 -2.59
N ASN A 216 -14.20 -22.25 -2.62
CA ASN A 216 -13.80 -21.19 -1.71
C ASN A 216 -12.73 -20.31 -2.36
N VAL A 217 -12.63 -19.05 -1.91
CA VAL A 217 -11.52 -18.16 -2.22
C VAL A 217 -11.03 -17.57 -0.91
N LYS A 218 -9.72 -17.57 -0.69
CA LYS A 218 -9.09 -16.97 0.49
C LYS A 218 -8.10 -15.90 0.05
N MET A 219 -7.88 -14.89 0.87
CA MET A 219 -6.87 -13.87 0.65
C MET A 219 -5.95 -13.78 1.85
N LYS A 220 -4.63 -13.78 1.62
CA LYS A 220 -3.64 -13.46 2.66
C LYS A 220 -3.54 -11.95 2.78
N ASN A 221 -3.91 -11.40 3.93
CA ASN A 221 -3.84 -9.98 4.22
C ASN A 221 -3.12 -9.74 5.55
N ASN A 222 -1.96 -9.08 5.52
CA ASN A 222 -1.18 -8.70 6.71
C ASN A 222 -0.91 -9.86 7.71
N GLY A 223 -0.73 -11.09 7.20
CA GLY A 223 -0.49 -12.29 8.00
C GLY A 223 -1.75 -13.07 8.41
N GLU A 224 -2.94 -12.52 8.17
CA GLU A 224 -4.22 -13.20 8.38
C GLU A 224 -4.75 -13.78 7.06
N ILE A 225 -5.50 -14.88 7.16
CA ILE A 225 -6.21 -15.48 6.03
C ILE A 225 -7.68 -15.11 6.14
N VAL A 226 -8.18 -14.35 5.17
CA VAL A 226 -9.57 -13.92 5.09
C VAL A 226 -10.29 -14.78 4.06
N ASN A 227 -11.42 -15.37 4.42
CA ASN A 227 -12.30 -16.04 3.45
C ASN A 227 -13.07 -14.98 2.66
N LEU A 228 -13.01 -15.08 1.34
CA LEU A 228 -13.73 -14.24 0.41
C LEU A 228 -14.96 -15.00 -0.09
N ASN A 229 -16.13 -14.62 0.42
CA ASN A 229 -17.39 -15.25 0.07
C ASN A 229 -18.01 -14.60 -1.16
N LYS A 230 -18.87 -15.34 -1.87
CA LYS A 230 -19.67 -14.82 -2.99
C LYS A 230 -18.80 -14.20 -4.10
N ILE A 231 -17.85 -14.98 -4.61
CA ILE A 231 -16.96 -14.58 -5.70
C ILE A 231 -17.16 -15.50 -6.90
N ILE A 232 -17.01 -14.93 -8.10
CA ILE A 232 -16.83 -15.68 -9.34
C ILE A 232 -15.40 -15.50 -9.86
N VAL A 233 -14.81 -16.57 -10.39
CA VAL A 233 -13.47 -16.53 -10.99
C VAL A 233 -13.61 -16.61 -12.51
N ALA A 234 -13.28 -15.54 -13.22
CA ALA A 234 -13.24 -15.48 -14.67
C ALA A 234 -11.87 -15.90 -15.22
N ILE A 235 -11.88 -16.69 -16.29
CA ILE A 235 -10.68 -17.26 -16.91
C ILE A 235 -10.27 -16.38 -18.10
N SER A 236 -9.08 -15.78 -18.02
CA SER A 236 -8.43 -15.07 -19.12
C SER A 236 -7.41 -15.96 -19.81
N THR A 237 -7.45 -16.04 -21.14
CA THR A 237 -6.39 -16.66 -21.94
C THR A 237 -5.21 -15.72 -22.18
N ASN A 238 -5.39 -14.42 -21.94
CA ASN A 238 -4.37 -13.41 -22.14
C ASN A 238 -3.52 -13.28 -20.88
N THR A 239 -2.22 -13.04 -21.08
CA THR A 239 -1.29 -12.65 -20.02
C THR A 239 -1.69 -11.29 -19.46
N LEU A 240 -1.88 -11.21 -18.14
CA LEU A 240 -2.29 -10.01 -17.41
C LEU A 240 -1.06 -9.15 -17.05
N SER A 241 0.03 -9.79 -16.62
CA SER A 241 1.28 -9.09 -16.30
C SER A 241 2.40 -9.52 -17.26
N PRO A 242 2.91 -8.62 -18.12
CA PRO A 242 4.03 -8.92 -19.00
C PRO A 242 5.30 -9.39 -18.25
N ASN A 243 5.48 -8.90 -17.02
CA ASN A 243 6.62 -9.24 -16.16
C ASN A 243 6.34 -10.44 -15.24
N GLY A 244 5.10 -10.94 -15.20
CA GLY A 244 4.69 -12.05 -14.34
C GLY A 244 4.53 -11.71 -12.85
N ASP A 245 4.48 -10.42 -12.50
CA ASP A 245 4.35 -9.94 -11.11
C ASP A 245 3.03 -10.42 -10.45
N TYR A 246 1.99 -10.60 -11.26
CA TYR A 246 0.67 -11.08 -10.87
C TYR A 246 0.04 -11.87 -12.02
N LYS A 247 -0.89 -12.77 -11.68
CA LYS A 247 -1.64 -13.59 -12.65
C LYS A 247 -3.15 -13.53 -12.42
N ALA A 248 -3.60 -12.59 -11.60
CA ALA A 248 -5.00 -12.35 -11.31
C ALA A 248 -5.28 -10.87 -11.04
N LEU A 249 -6.49 -10.42 -11.38
CA LEU A 249 -7.03 -9.09 -11.08
C LEU A 249 -8.18 -9.24 -10.07
N LEU A 250 -8.05 -8.62 -8.90
CA LEU A 250 -9.12 -8.54 -7.92
C LEU A 250 -10.02 -7.35 -8.25
N ASN A 251 -11.32 -7.58 -8.18
CA ASN A 251 -12.30 -6.50 -8.09
C ASN A 251 -12.16 -5.82 -6.70
N PRO A 252 -12.07 -4.48 -6.62
CA PRO A 252 -11.88 -3.75 -5.36
C PRO A 252 -13.05 -3.91 -4.39
N ASP A 253 -14.26 -4.20 -4.86
CA ASP A 253 -15.46 -4.40 -4.04
C ASP A 253 -15.34 -5.64 -3.11
N ILE A 254 -14.37 -6.52 -3.39
CA ILE A 254 -14.05 -7.69 -2.55
C ILE A 254 -13.48 -7.26 -1.17
N LEU A 255 -12.94 -6.05 -1.07
CA LEU A 255 -12.24 -5.54 0.11
C LEU A 255 -13.13 -4.67 1.03
N VAL A 256 -14.39 -4.44 0.65
CA VAL A 256 -15.35 -3.57 1.35
C VAL A 256 -16.38 -4.41 2.10
#